data_AF-A0A9X3J952-F1
#
_entry.id   AF-A0A9X3J952-F1
#
_cell.length_a   1.000
_cell.length_b   1.000
_cell.length_c   1.000
_cell.angle_alpha   90.00
_cell.angle_beta   90.00
_cell.angle_gamma   90.00
#
_symmetry.space_group_name_H-M   'P 1'
#
loop_
_entity.id
_entity.type
_entity.pdbx_description
1 polymer ?
#
loop_
_entity_poly.entity_id
_entity_poly.type
_entity_poly.pdbx_seq_one_letter_code
_entity_poly.pdbx_strand_id
1 'polypeptide(L)'
;MRPKLFKLSVITLLLLFAGVGCENDEPQETDPAQIILGKWELIEMGNYPNMEQVETPSGYKEYLPDSVLREYNYETSSFYYKTYWIDSLLHEGVYRSDGYLVATRYRYNFIRMNNKVELELHNAAGIYNNFIYQRIK
;
A
#
# COMPACT_ATOMS: atom_id res chain seq x y z
N MET A 1 -34.35 -32.00 44.89
CA MET A 1 -34.28 -31.43 43.52
C MET A 1 -32.90 -30.84 43.31
N ARG A 2 -32.01 -31.52 42.57
CA ARG A 2 -30.68 -31.01 42.21
C ARG A 2 -30.77 -30.31 40.85
N PRO A 3 -30.34 -29.05 40.70
CA PRO A 3 -30.39 -28.40 39.41
C PRO A 3 -29.39 -29.05 38.45
N LYS A 4 -29.80 -29.06 37.17
CA LYS A 4 -29.21 -29.77 36.05
C LYS A 4 -27.85 -29.13 35.67
N LEU A 5 -26.76 -29.58 36.30
CA LEU A 5 -25.37 -29.19 35.94
C LEU A 5 -25.05 -29.39 34.45
N PHE A 6 -25.74 -30.32 33.78
CA PHE A 6 -25.53 -30.61 32.36
C PHE A 6 -25.99 -29.49 31.40
N LYS A 7 -26.95 -28.64 31.81
CA LYS A 7 -27.47 -27.56 30.94
C LYS A 7 -26.61 -26.30 30.95
N LEU A 8 -25.87 -26.07 32.04
CA LEU A 8 -25.02 -24.89 32.16
C LEU A 8 -23.77 -25.01 31.26
N SER A 9 -23.22 -26.22 31.12
CA SER A 9 -22.02 -26.50 30.30
C SER A 9 -22.21 -26.22 28.80
N VAL A 10 -23.38 -26.56 28.25
CA VAL A 10 -23.68 -26.36 26.82
C VAL A 10 -23.84 -24.88 26.48
N ILE A 11 -24.41 -24.08 27.38
CA ILE A 11 -24.61 -22.64 27.19
C ILE A 11 -23.26 -21.90 27.21
N THR A 12 -22.35 -22.28 28.12
CA THR A 12 -21.00 -21.70 28.16
C THR A 12 -20.17 -22.05 26.93
N LEU A 13 -20.34 -23.26 26.36
CA LEU A 13 -19.65 -23.67 25.14
C LEU A 13 -20.16 -22.91 23.90
N LEU A 14 -21.47 -22.66 23.79
CA LEU A 14 -22.07 -21.87 22.70
C LEU A 14 -21.65 -20.38 22.73
N LEU A 15 -21.45 -19.80 23.93
CA LEU A 15 -20.95 -18.44 24.09
C LEU A 15 -19.48 -18.28 23.68
N LEU A 16 -18.66 -19.34 23.79
CA LEU A 16 -17.27 -19.34 23.33
C LEU A 16 -17.14 -19.34 21.80
N PHE A 17 -18.11 -19.91 21.08
CA PHE A 17 -18.13 -19.87 19.60
C PHE A 17 -18.75 -18.58 19.03
N ALA A 18 -19.58 -17.87 19.81
CA ALA A 18 -20.18 -16.59 19.38
C ALA A 18 -19.19 -15.42 19.39
N GLY A 19 -18.01 -15.59 20.02
CA GLY A 19 -16.98 -14.55 20.15
C GLY A 19 -15.87 -14.59 19.08
N VAL A 20 -15.89 -15.55 18.15
CA VAL A 20 -14.98 -15.54 16.99
C VAL A 20 -15.63 -14.69 15.90
N GLY A 21 -15.85 -13.40 16.20
CA GLY A 21 -16.11 -12.40 15.17
C GLY A 21 -14.88 -12.35 14.29
N CYS A 22 -15.05 -12.68 13.00
CA CYS A 22 -14.01 -12.51 12.00
C CYS A 22 -13.64 -11.01 12.02
N GLU A 23 -12.46 -10.66 12.51
CA GLU A 23 -12.05 -9.27 12.76
C GLU A 23 -11.78 -8.47 11.46
N ASN A 24 -12.22 -8.95 10.28
CA ASN A 24 -11.79 -8.43 8.98
C ASN A 24 -12.91 -8.33 7.92
N ASP A 25 -14.19 -8.21 8.31
CA ASP A 25 -15.30 -8.09 7.35
C ASP A 25 -15.63 -6.63 6.98
N GLU A 26 -14.69 -5.68 7.14
CA GLU A 26 -14.84 -4.41 6.43
C GLU A 26 -14.62 -4.65 4.93
N PRO A 27 -15.56 -4.23 4.06
CA PRO A 27 -15.39 -4.37 2.63
C PRO A 27 -14.09 -3.69 2.22
N GLN A 28 -13.14 -4.48 1.72
CA GLN A 28 -11.85 -3.98 1.29
C GLN A 28 -12.09 -2.99 0.14
N GLU A 29 -11.60 -1.76 0.30
CA GLU A 29 -11.66 -0.74 -0.75
C GLU A 29 -11.10 -1.31 -2.07
N THR A 30 -11.81 -1.06 -3.16
CA THR A 30 -11.51 -1.62 -4.49
C THR A 30 -11.15 -0.56 -5.52
N ASP A 31 -11.45 0.73 -5.26
CA ASP A 31 -11.03 1.84 -6.12
C ASP A 31 -9.53 2.13 -5.93
N PRO A 32 -8.66 1.89 -6.93
CA PRO A 32 -7.24 2.20 -6.86
C PRO A 32 -6.92 3.63 -6.42
N ALA A 33 -7.75 4.60 -6.82
CA ALA A 33 -7.57 6.00 -6.48
C ALA A 33 -7.77 6.26 -4.98
N GLN A 34 -8.61 5.47 -4.30
CA GLN A 34 -8.76 5.49 -2.85
C GLN A 34 -7.68 4.67 -2.16
N ILE A 35 -7.36 3.48 -2.70
CA ILE A 35 -6.37 2.58 -2.10
C ILE A 35 -4.99 3.24 -2.01
N ILE A 36 -4.55 3.94 -3.05
CA ILE A 36 -3.19 4.50 -3.09
C ILE A 36 -2.94 5.58 -2.02
N LEU A 37 -3.99 6.20 -1.47
CA LEU A 37 -3.85 7.32 -0.53
C LEU A 37 -3.07 6.93 0.72
N GLY A 38 -2.28 7.87 1.25
CA GLY A 38 -1.43 7.67 2.43
C GLY A 38 0.02 7.38 2.10
N LYS A 39 0.76 6.90 3.10
CA LYS A 39 2.23 6.77 3.06
C LYS A 39 2.67 5.34 2.71
N TRP A 40 3.73 5.27 1.91
CA TRP A 40 4.28 4.04 1.36
C TRP A 40 5.80 4.06 1.37
N GLU A 41 6.40 3.04 1.96
CA GLU A 41 7.84 2.88 2.09
C GLU A 41 8.32 1.74 1.20
N LEU A 42 9.42 1.96 0.47
CA LEU A 42 10.00 0.95 -0.40
C LEU A 42 10.64 -0.15 0.45
N ILE A 43 10.23 -1.40 0.24
CA ILE A 43 10.75 -2.56 1.00
C ILE A 43 11.49 -3.57 0.12
N GLU A 44 11.21 -3.60 -1.19
CA GLU A 44 11.91 -4.47 -2.14
C GLU A 44 12.05 -3.78 -3.50
N MET A 45 13.17 -3.98 -4.18
CA MET A 45 13.38 -3.49 -5.55
C MET A 45 14.23 -4.46 -6.36
N GLY A 46 14.08 -4.46 -7.68
CA GLY A 46 14.81 -5.38 -8.53
C GLY A 46 14.32 -5.47 -9.96
N ASN A 47 14.65 -6.58 -10.61
CA ASN A 47 14.13 -6.96 -11.91
C ASN A 47 13.64 -8.39 -11.81
N TYR A 48 12.32 -8.59 -11.89
CA TYR A 48 11.72 -9.90 -11.68
C TYR A 48 12.39 -10.99 -12.55
N PRO A 49 12.72 -12.17 -12.00
CA PRO A 49 12.42 -12.65 -10.65
C PRO A 49 13.46 -12.26 -9.56
N ASN A 50 14.51 -11.51 -9.91
CA ASN A 50 15.58 -11.14 -9.00
C ASN A 50 15.22 -9.84 -8.25
N MET A 51 14.54 -10.00 -7.12
CA MET A 51 14.18 -8.91 -6.20
C MET A 51 15.09 -8.96 -4.97
N GLU A 52 15.47 -7.78 -4.47
CA GLU A 52 16.27 -7.62 -3.26
C GLU A 52 15.51 -6.81 -2.21
N GLN A 53 15.67 -7.15 -0.93
CA GLN A 53 15.10 -6.39 0.17
C GLN A 53 15.87 -5.08 0.37
N VAL A 54 15.14 -4.02 0.68
CA VAL A 54 15.70 -2.72 1.05
C VAL A 54 15.86 -2.70 2.57
N GLU A 55 17.07 -3.00 3.04
CA GLU A 55 17.41 -3.06 4.47
C GLU A 55 17.32 -1.69 5.17
N THR A 56 17.55 -0.60 4.43
CA THR A 56 17.51 0.77 4.97
C THR A 56 16.79 1.68 3.99
N PRO A 57 15.46 1.83 4.14
CA PRO A 57 14.68 2.75 3.30
C PRO A 57 15.19 4.18 3.41
N SER A 58 15.26 4.89 2.29
CA SER A 58 15.73 6.29 2.23
C SER A 58 14.62 7.32 2.51
N GLY A 59 13.38 6.86 2.65
CA GLY A 59 12.22 7.73 2.75
C GLY A 59 10.89 7.03 2.45
N TYR A 60 9.84 7.83 2.32
CA TYR A 60 8.51 7.36 1.92
C TYR A 60 7.87 8.25 0.85
N LYS A 61 6.95 7.67 0.09
CA LYS A 61 6.01 8.37 -0.79
C LYS A 61 4.68 8.57 -0.07
N GLU A 62 4.06 9.73 -0.20
CA GLU A 62 2.72 9.98 0.32
C GLU A 62 1.81 10.58 -0.74
N TYR A 63 0.73 9.87 -1.02
CA TYR A 63 -0.29 10.25 -1.99
C TYR A 63 -1.44 10.95 -1.26
N LEU A 64 -1.67 12.21 -1.61
CA LEU A 64 -2.69 13.06 -1.00
C LEU A 64 -3.94 13.15 -1.90
N PRO A 65 -5.14 13.36 -1.32
CA PRO A 65 -6.40 13.37 -2.09
C PRO A 65 -6.49 14.43 -3.21
N ASP A 66 -5.62 15.44 -3.20
CA ASP A 66 -5.57 16.55 -4.16
C ASP A 66 -4.59 16.31 -5.33
N SER A 67 -4.27 15.04 -5.61
CA SER A 67 -3.33 14.63 -6.68
C SER A 67 -1.89 15.11 -6.45
N VAL A 68 -1.54 15.49 -5.22
CA VAL A 68 -0.18 15.79 -4.80
C VAL A 68 0.48 14.52 -4.28
N LEU A 69 1.65 14.22 -4.84
CA LEU A 69 2.57 13.21 -4.31
C LEU A 69 3.72 13.95 -3.63
N ARG A 70 3.97 13.67 -2.35
CA ARG A 70 5.17 14.13 -1.66
C ARG A 70 6.08 12.96 -1.32
N GLU A 71 7.37 13.13 -1.57
CA GLU A 71 8.41 12.17 -1.20
C GLU A 71 9.23 12.77 -0.08
N TYR A 72 9.23 12.12 1.09
CA TYR A 72 10.03 12.53 2.22
C TYR A 72 11.35 11.78 2.23
N ASN A 73 12.47 12.49 2.34
CA ASN A 73 13.79 11.90 2.48
C ASN A 73 14.23 11.89 3.95
N TYR A 74 14.60 10.72 4.47
CA TYR A 74 14.98 10.56 5.88
C TYR A 74 16.32 11.20 6.23
N GLU A 75 17.28 11.19 5.30
CA GLU A 75 18.61 11.76 5.52
C GLU A 75 18.56 13.30 5.60
N THR A 76 17.85 13.92 4.67
CA THR A 76 17.79 15.39 4.57
C THR A 76 16.59 16.01 5.26
N SER A 77 15.68 15.19 5.80
CA SER A 77 14.42 15.63 6.43
C SER A 77 13.61 16.60 5.56
N SER A 78 13.65 16.40 4.24
CA SER A 78 13.07 17.31 3.25
C SER A 78 12.01 16.62 2.41
N PHE A 79 11.03 17.40 1.96
CA PHE A 79 9.99 16.95 1.03
C PHE A 79 10.29 17.39 -0.40
N TYR A 80 10.03 16.48 -1.33
CA TYR A 80 9.98 16.74 -2.76
C TYR A 80 8.56 16.52 -3.26
N TYR A 81 8.11 17.35 -4.19
CA TYR A 81 6.72 17.36 -4.62
C TYR A 81 6.60 16.96 -6.09
N LYS A 82 5.58 16.15 -6.36
CA LYS A 82 5.16 15.67 -7.67
C LYS A 82 3.64 15.76 -7.76
N THR A 83 3.12 15.60 -8.96
CA THR A 83 1.70 15.28 -9.16
C THR A 83 1.56 13.79 -9.45
N TYR A 84 0.40 13.22 -9.17
CA TYR A 84 0.09 11.85 -9.56
C TYR A 84 -1.36 11.71 -10.01
N TRP A 85 -1.63 10.67 -10.79
CA TRP A 85 -2.98 10.26 -11.14
C TRP A 85 -3.00 8.76 -11.46
N ILE A 86 -4.20 8.16 -11.39
CA ILE A 86 -4.41 6.75 -11.70
C ILE A 86 -5.46 6.62 -12.80
N ASP A 87 -5.13 5.85 -13.83
CA ASP A 87 -6.05 5.30 -14.81
C ASP A 87 -5.83 3.77 -14.89
N SER A 88 -5.56 3.22 -16.08
CA SER A 88 -5.06 1.84 -16.21
C SER A 88 -3.62 1.68 -15.69
N LEU A 89 -2.91 2.78 -15.47
CA LEU A 89 -1.57 2.86 -14.89
C LEU A 89 -1.56 3.87 -13.73
N LEU A 90 -0.56 3.76 -12.88
CA LEU A 90 -0.19 4.81 -11.93
C LEU A 90 0.82 5.72 -12.59
N HIS A 91 0.58 7.03 -12.57
CA HIS A 91 1.47 8.04 -13.14
C HIS A 91 1.99 8.94 -12.02
N GLU A 92 3.29 9.18 -12.02
CA GLU A 92 3.94 10.14 -11.11
C GLU A 92 4.73 11.14 -11.97
N GLY A 93 4.45 12.43 -11.82
CA GLY A 93 4.96 13.44 -12.73
C GLY A 93 5.53 14.70 -12.09
N VAL A 94 6.52 15.29 -12.76
CA VAL A 94 7.14 16.56 -12.40
C VAL A 94 7.09 17.50 -13.60
N TYR A 95 6.71 18.75 -13.37
CA TYR A 95 6.79 19.80 -14.37
C TYR A 95 8.21 20.33 -14.46
N ARG A 96 8.74 20.36 -15.69
CA ARG A 96 10.00 21.03 -16.01
C ARG A 96 9.78 22.54 -16.06
N SER A 97 10.89 23.29 -16.05
CA SER A 97 10.89 24.75 -16.17
C SER A 97 10.26 25.28 -17.47
N ASP A 98 10.24 24.45 -18.51
CA ASP A 98 9.63 24.72 -19.82
C ASP A 98 8.11 24.40 -19.86
N GLY A 99 7.53 23.96 -18.73
CA GLY A 99 6.11 23.62 -18.62
C GLY A 99 5.75 22.20 -19.07
N TYR A 100 6.71 21.41 -19.57
CA TYR A 100 6.43 20.03 -19.97
C TYR A 100 6.38 19.10 -18.76
N LEU A 101 5.34 18.26 -18.71
CA LEU A 101 5.19 17.22 -17.70
C LEU A 101 6.02 15.99 -18.09
N VAL A 102 6.98 15.62 -17.24
CA VAL A 102 7.68 14.34 -17.33
C VAL A 102 7.06 13.40 -16.33
N ALA A 103 6.44 12.33 -16.82
CA ALA A 103 5.75 11.35 -16.00
C ALA A 103 6.37 9.95 -16.13
N THR A 104 6.65 9.35 -14.99
CA THR A 104 6.93 7.92 -14.87
C THR A 104 5.59 7.19 -14.76
N ARG A 105 5.48 6.03 -15.41
CA ARG A 105 4.26 5.23 -15.46
C ARG A 105 4.54 3.85 -14.92
N TYR A 106 3.60 3.32 -14.14
CA TYR A 106 3.70 2.03 -13.51
C TYR A 106 2.46 1.19 -13.79
N ARG A 107 2.66 -0.09 -14.11
CA ARG A 107 1.63 -1.10 -13.80
C ARG A 107 1.63 -1.26 -12.28
N TYR A 108 0.46 -1.37 -11.68
CA TYR A 108 0.32 -1.52 -10.23
C TYR A 108 -0.53 -2.73 -9.87
N ASN A 109 -0.23 -3.34 -8.74
CA ASN A 109 -1.01 -4.42 -8.15
C ASN A 109 -1.04 -4.26 -6.62
N PHE A 110 -2.22 -4.06 -6.05
CA PHE A 110 -2.40 -3.99 -4.61
C PHE A 110 -2.56 -5.40 -4.03
N ILE A 111 -1.74 -5.75 -3.06
CA ILE A 111 -1.70 -7.09 -2.47
C ILE A 111 -1.80 -7.03 -0.94
N ARG A 112 -2.03 -8.19 -0.32
CA ARG A 112 -2.10 -8.35 1.15
C ARG A 112 -3.05 -7.35 1.80
N MET A 113 -4.32 -7.38 1.41
CA MET A 113 -5.36 -6.49 1.94
C MET A 113 -4.99 -5.00 1.77
N ASN A 114 -4.51 -4.61 0.58
CA ASN A 114 -4.13 -3.23 0.25
C ASN A 114 -3.02 -2.61 1.13
N ASN A 115 -2.24 -3.44 1.83
CA ASN A 115 -1.11 -2.99 2.64
C ASN A 115 0.21 -3.01 1.89
N LYS A 116 0.28 -3.66 0.72
CA LYS A 116 1.42 -3.57 -0.18
C LYS A 116 0.98 -3.20 -1.58
N VAL A 117 1.84 -2.52 -2.31
CA VAL A 117 1.67 -2.26 -3.73
C VAL A 117 2.92 -2.68 -4.48
N GLU A 118 2.74 -3.52 -5.50
CA GLU A 118 3.76 -3.86 -6.48
C GLU A 118 3.67 -2.86 -7.62
N LEU A 119 4.80 -2.27 -8.00
CA LEU A 119 4.92 -1.35 -9.12
C LEU A 119 5.93 -1.90 -10.13
N GLU A 120 5.54 -1.91 -11.40
CA GLU A 120 6.41 -2.27 -12.52
C GLU A 120 6.50 -1.10 -13.49
N LEU A 121 7.71 -0.64 -13.82
CA LEU A 121 7.94 0.43 -14.79
C LEU A 121 7.33 0.08 -16.14
N HIS A 122 6.52 1.00 -16.67
CA HIS A 122 5.88 0.86 -17.95
C HIS A 122 6.57 1.72 -19.01
N ASN A 123 7.14 1.07 -20.04
CA ASN A 123 7.77 1.71 -21.20
C ASN A 123 8.89 2.72 -20.84
N ALA A 124 9.65 2.41 -19.79
CA ALA A 124 10.82 3.19 -19.37
C ALA A 124 12.00 2.23 -19.13
N ALA A 125 13.22 2.73 -19.36
CA ALA A 125 14.44 2.00 -19.01
C ALA A 125 14.88 2.41 -17.60
N GLY A 126 14.80 1.49 -16.64
CA GLY A 126 15.36 1.64 -15.30
C GLY A 126 16.46 0.62 -15.02
N ILE A 127 17.35 0.92 -14.08
CA ILE A 127 18.28 -0.08 -13.52
C ILE A 127 17.47 -1.19 -12.83
N TYR A 128 16.42 -0.78 -12.11
CA TYR A 128 15.39 -1.65 -11.55
C TYR A 128 14.05 -1.27 -12.15
N ASN A 129 13.26 -2.29 -12.52
CA ASN A 129 11.95 -2.09 -13.12
C ASN A 129 10.81 -2.49 -12.19
N ASN A 130 11.09 -3.20 -11.09
CA ASN A 130 10.08 -3.67 -10.15
C ASN A 130 10.35 -3.12 -8.75
N PHE A 131 9.28 -2.73 -8.06
CA PHE A 131 9.31 -2.16 -6.72
C PHE A 131 8.15 -2.70 -5.90
N ILE A 132 8.39 -3.00 -4.63
CA ILE A 132 7.31 -3.31 -3.67
C ILE A 132 7.36 -2.28 -2.56
N TYR A 133 6.24 -1.60 -2.38
CA TYR A 133 6.05 -0.66 -1.28
C TYR A 133 5.10 -1.24 -0.24
N GLN A 134 5.37 -0.91 1.02
CA GLN A 134 4.57 -1.26 2.18
C GLN A 134 3.92 0.01 2.74
N ARG A 135 2.62 -0.08 3.06
CA ARG A 135 1.90 1.01 3.73
C ARG A 135 2.45 1.22 5.13
N ILE A 136 2.66 2.49 5.50
CA ILE A 136 3.09 2.91 6.86
C ILE A 136 2.07 3.90 7.46
N LYS A 137 2.09 4.05 8.79
CA LYS A 137 1.20 4.97 9.54
C LYS A 137 1.86 6.34 9.72
#